data_AF-A0A929D481-F1
#
_entry.id   AF-A0A929D481-F1
#
_cell.length_a   1.000
_cell.length_b   1.000
_cell.length_c   1.000
_cell.angle_alpha   90.00
_cell.angle_beta   90.00
_cell.angle_gamma   90.00
#
_symmetry.space_group_name_H-M   'P 1'
#
loop_
_entity.id
_entity.type
_entity.pdbx_description
1 polymer ?
#
loop_
_entity_poly.entity_id
_entity_poly.type
_entity_poly.pdbx_seq_one_letter_code
_entity_poly.pdbx_strand_id
1 'polypeptide(L)' 'VVMETEDGRKLLFVQIAGLVARRIVCYVDAGDTLERGERFGLIRFGSRVDIYFPADSDIKVEIGETVVAGETILGVMK' A
#
# COMPACT_ATOMS: atom_id res chain seq x y z
N VAL A 1 5.39 -3.35 6.08
CA VAL A 1 4.97 -2.27 7.01
C VAL A 1 3.53 -2.54 7.39
N VAL A 2 3.22 -2.55 8.69
CA VAL A 2 1.84 -2.69 9.17
C VAL A 2 1.29 -1.30 9.40
N MET A 3 0.18 -0.99 8.74
CA MET A 3 -0.63 0.20 8.99
C MET A 3 -1.86 -0.24 9.79
N GLU A 4 -2.23 0.57 10.77
CA GLU A 4 -3.43 0.38 11.57
C GLU A 4 -4.37 1.56 11.33
N THR A 5 -5.63 1.27 11.04
CA THR A 5 -6.68 2.29 10.95
C THR A 5 -7.11 2.72 12.34
N GLU A 6 -7.78 3.85 12.46
CA GLU A 6 -8.26 4.36 13.76
C GLU A 6 -9.18 3.39 14.50
N ASP A 7 -9.89 2.53 13.77
CA ASP A 7 -10.75 1.47 14.33
C ASP A 7 -10.04 0.12 14.53
N GLY A 8 -8.70 0.10 14.49
CA GLY A 8 -7.87 -1.03 14.90
C GLY A 8 -7.65 -2.11 13.83
N ARG A 9 -8.07 -1.87 12.58
CA ARG A 9 -7.88 -2.83 11.48
C ARG A 9 -6.49 -2.69 10.90
N LYS A 10 -5.90 -3.83 10.53
CA LYS A 10 -4.50 -3.90 10.10
C LYS A 10 -4.40 -4.22 8.62
N LEU A 11 -3.60 -3.42 7.92
CA LEU A 11 -3.21 -3.65 6.54
C LEU A 11 -1.69 -3.78 6.49
N LEU A 12 -1.20 -4.81 5.81
CA LEU A 12 0.23 -4.98 5.57
C LEU A 12 0.51 -4.67 4.10
N PHE A 13 1.58 -3.92 3.85
CA PHE A 13 2.15 -3.82 2.52
C PHE A 13 3.66 -3.95 2.53
N VAL A 14 4.18 -4.46 1.42
CA VAL A 14 5.61 -4.69 1.19
C VAL A 14 5.98 -3.99 -0.10
N GLN A 15 6.90 -3.03 0.00
CA GLN A 15 7.51 -2.42 -1.17
C GLN A 15 8.71 -3.27 -1.58
N ILE A 16 8.73 -3.71 -2.83
CA ILE A 16 9.77 -4.56 -3.38
C ILE A 16 10.40 -3.77 -4.52
N ALA A 17 11.69 -3.42 -4.38
CA ALA A 17 12.45 -2.75 -5.42
C ALA A 17 13.34 -3.77 -6.14
N GLY A 18 13.29 -3.76 -7.48
CA GLY A 18 14.15 -4.58 -8.33
C GLY A 18 15.57 -4.00 -8.48
N LEU A 19 16.43 -4.75 -9.18
CA LEU A 19 17.85 -4.42 -9.38
C LEU A 19 18.10 -3.00 -9.95
N VAL A 20 17.18 -2.49 -10.77
CA VAL A 20 17.28 -1.15 -11.39
C VAL A 20 16.71 -0.05 -10.48
N ALA A 21 15.71 -0.38 -9.65
CA ALA A 21 15.10 0.53 -8.69
C ALA A 21 16.05 0.73 -7.49
N ARG A 22 17.03 1.64 -7.65
CA ARG A 22 18.18 1.78 -6.73
C ARG A 22 17.83 2.14 -5.27
N ARG A 23 16.60 2.56 -4.95
CA ARG A 23 16.20 2.87 -3.56
C ARG A 23 14.68 3.00 -3.39
N ILE A 24 14.13 2.33 -2.38
CA ILE A 24 12.84 2.65 -1.78
C ILE A 24 13.05 3.88 -0.88
N VAL A 25 12.23 4.90 -1.04
CA VAL A 25 12.19 6.06 -0.13
C VAL A 25 10.93 5.91 0.71
N CYS A 26 11.10 5.74 2.02
CA CYS A 26 10.01 5.91 2.98
C CYS A 26 10.00 7.38 3.40
N TYR A 27 8.84 8.01 3.33
CA TYR A 27 8.65 9.39 3.80
C TYR A 27 8.14 9.45 5.25
N VAL A 28 7.86 8.28 5.82
CA VAL A 28 7.17 8.13 7.10
C VAL A 28 7.96 7.20 8.01
N ASP A 29 7.87 7.47 9.29
CA ASP A 29 8.47 6.71 10.38
C ASP A 29 7.41 5.95 11.18
N ALA A 30 7.85 5.00 12.01
CA ALA A 30 6.94 4.24 12.86
C ALA A 30 6.29 5.16 13.90
N GLY A 31 4.95 5.14 13.96
CA GLY A 31 4.15 5.99 14.85
C GLY A 31 3.54 7.21 14.15
N ASP A 32 3.93 7.49 12.90
CA ASP A 32 3.30 8.55 12.12
C ASP A 32 1.84 8.22 11.80
N THR A 33 1.00 9.25 11.81
CA THR A 33 -0.40 9.20 11.35
C THR A 33 -0.45 9.79 9.95
N LEU A 34 -1.14 9.11 9.03
CA LEU A 34 -1.25 9.54 7.64
C LEU A 34 -2.69 9.77 7.25
N GLU A 35 -2.92 10.80 6.45
CA GLU A 35 -4.23 11.05 5.85
C GLU A 35 -4.44 10.21 4.59
N ARG A 36 -5.70 9.99 4.22
CA ARG A 36 -6.03 9.27 2.99
C ARG A 36 -5.47 10.01 1.78
N GLY A 37 -4.70 9.31 0.95
CA GLY A 37 -4.08 9.86 -0.25
C GLY A 37 -2.69 10.46 0.00
N GLU A 38 -2.25 10.54 1.25
CA GLU A 38 -0.89 10.93 1.58
C GLU A 38 0.13 9.89 1.09
N ARG A 39 1.30 10.38 0.69
CA ARG A 39 2.35 9.53 0.15
C ARG A 39 3.15 8.88 1.26
N PHE A 40 2.94 7.58 1.44
CA PHE A 40 3.79 6.77 2.33
C PHE A 40 5.26 6.73 1.88
N GLY A 41 5.50 6.60 0.58
CA GLY A 41 6.84 6.38 0.04
C GLY A 41 6.89 6.40 -1.47
N LEU A 42 8.08 6.17 -2.01
CA LEU A 42 8.34 6.13 -3.44
C LEU A 42 9.34 5.02 -3.78
N ILE A 43 8.96 4.17 -4.73
CA ILE A 43 9.87 3.25 -5.41
C ILE A 43 10.33 3.90 -6.72
N ARG A 44 11.60 4.30 -6.79
CA ARG A 44 12.14 4.94 -8.00
C ARG A 44 12.12 3.98 -9.19
N PHE A 45 11.73 4.49 -10.37
CA PHE A 45 11.60 3.74 -11.63
C PHE A 45 10.54 2.63 -11.65
N GLY A 46 9.64 2.61 -10.65
CA GLY A 46 8.60 1.61 -10.54
C GLY A 46 9.14 0.23 -10.16
N SER A 47 8.31 -0.57 -9.49
CA SER A 47 8.60 -1.98 -9.22
C SER A 47 7.32 -2.68 -8.78
N ARG A 48 7.31 -3.38 -7.64
CA ARG A 48 6.15 -4.09 -7.12
C ARG A 48 5.80 -3.64 -5.70
N VAL A 49 4.50 -3.58 -5.42
CA VAL A 49 3.97 -3.47 -4.06
C VAL A 49 3.04 -4.66 -3.84
N ASP A 50 3.28 -5.41 -2.78
CA ASP A 50 2.37 -6.45 -2.33
C ASP A 50 1.52 -5.86 -1.20
N ILE A 51 0.19 -6.00 -1.29
CA ILE A 51 -0.76 -5.53 -0.28
C ILE A 51 -1.53 -6.73 0.23
N TYR A 52 -1.54 -6.90 1.55
CA TYR A 52 -2.21 -7.98 2.25
C TYR A 52 -3.36 -7.40 3.05
N PHE A 53 -4.56 -7.82 2.69
CA PHE A 53 -5.80 -7.46 3.35
C PHE A 53 -6.14 -8.45 4.47
N PRO A 54 -6.89 -8.03 5.50
CA PRO A 54 -7.63 -8.94 6.37
C PRO A 54 -8.44 -9.96 5.56
N ALA A 55 -8.51 -11.20 6.05
CA ALA A 55 -9.08 -12.33 5.29
C ALA A 55 -10.58 -12.17 4.94
N ASP A 56 -11.30 -11.33 5.66
CA ASP A 56 -12.71 -11.03 5.48
C ASP A 56 -12.98 -9.81 4.57
N SER A 57 -11.93 -9.17 4.08
CA SER A 57 -12.01 -8.01 3.18
C SER A 57 -12.66 -8.36 1.84
N ASP A 58 -13.36 -7.38 1.27
CA ASP A 58 -14.03 -7.47 -0.02
C ASP A 58 -13.16 -6.82 -1.10
N ILE A 59 -12.45 -7.63 -1.89
CA ILE A 59 -11.53 -7.17 -2.94
C ILE A 59 -12.32 -6.63 -4.14
N LYS A 60 -11.92 -5.45 -4.62
CA LYS A 60 -12.65 -4.67 -5.64
C LYS A 60 -11.95 -4.57 -7.00
N VAL A 61 -10.84 -5.29 -7.17
CA VAL A 61 -10.08 -5.34 -8.43
C VAL A 61 -9.90 -6.78 -8.91
N GLU A 62 -9.71 -6.93 -10.21
CA GLU A 62 -9.44 -8.21 -10.85
C GLU A 62 -7.98 -8.37 -11.28
N ILE A 63 -7.55 -9.63 -11.49
CA ILE A 63 -6.22 -9.92 -12.00
C ILE A 63 -6.08 -9.35 -13.42
N GLY A 64 -5.05 -8.52 -13.63
CA GLY A 64 -4.78 -7.86 -14.90
C GLY A 64 -5.41 -6.47 -15.05
N GLU A 65 -6.22 -6.04 -14.07
CA GLU A 65 -6.77 -4.69 -14.05
C GLU A 65 -5.65 -3.64 -13.85
N THR A 66 -5.73 -2.54 -14.59
CA THR A 66 -4.83 -1.40 -14.41
C THR A 66 -5.35 -0.51 -13.29
N VAL A 67 -4.52 -0.26 -12.29
CA VAL A 67 -4.87 0.54 -11.11
C VAL A 67 -4.07 1.84 -11.05
N VAL A 68 -4.66 2.87 -10.46
CA VAL A 68 -4.04 4.19 -10.23
C VAL A 68 -3.92 4.44 -8.73
N ALA A 69 -2.70 4.74 -8.28
CA ALA A 69 -2.40 4.97 -6.86
C ALA A 69 -3.18 6.19 -6.32
N GLY A 70 -3.82 6.03 -5.17
CA GLY A 70 -4.63 7.08 -4.54
C GLY A 70 -6.05 7.21 -5.10
N GLU A 71 -6.36 6.54 -6.21
CA GLU A 71 -7.66 6.65 -6.90
C GLU A 71 -8.41 5.33 -6.94
N THR A 72 -7.78 4.26 -7.44
CA THR A 72 -8.43 2.95 -7.58
C THR A 72 -8.63 2.29 -6.22
N ILE A 73 -9.87 1.87 -5.94
CA ILE A 73 -10.22 1.11 -4.73
C ILE A 73 -9.80 -0.35 -4.94
N LEU A 74 -8.80 -0.80 -4.19
CA LEU A 74 -8.33 -2.19 -4.26
C LEU A 74 -9.22 -3.16 -3.48
N GLY A 75 -9.82 -2.70 -2.39
CA GLY A 75 -10.66 -3.52 -1.53
C GLY A 75 -11.25 -2.71 -0.38
N VAL A 76 -12.29 -3.27 0.25
CA VAL A 76 -12.94 -2.71 1.43
C VAL A 76 -12.72 -3.67 2.58
N MET A 77 -12.02 -3.20 3.63
CA MET A 77 -11.90 -3.95 4.89
C MET A 77 -13.25 -3.89 5.62
N LYS A 78 -13.71 -5.03 6.13
CA LYS A 78 -14.95 -5.10 6.91
C LYS A 78 -14.73 -4.66 8.35
#